data_AF-F0UNU3-F1
#
_entry.id   AF-F0UNU3-F1
#
_cell.length_a   1.000
_cell.length_b   1.000
_cell.length_c   1.000
_cell.angle_alpha   90.00
_cell.angle_beta   90.00
_cell.angle_gamma   90.00
#
_symmetry.space_group_name_H-M   'P 1'
#
loop_
_entity.id
_entity.type
_entity.pdbx_description
1 polymer ?
#
loop_
_entity_poly.entity_id
_entity_poly.type
_entity_poly.pdbx_seq_one_letter_code
_entity_poly.pdbx_strand_id
1 'polypeptide(L)'
;MHSRRWVWALHFGLVGITFATTLDDKEAPNGETVNGGILPDSPISLPPIHVPSPGFGGLDNTPALALQKRDAPEPKCGPTYGACQDGYCCSPSVCPGFCGNSRHYCQAPDCLIDYGSGCDALRTPDGESTLSAPRDPLGKIPYANQPIFNCKVPNTVALTYDDGPNIYTSDLLDILDSFGAKATFFVTGINSNKGPIDDHNLPWRGLINRMLNKHQIASHTWAHQNLDSLSPDQLRSQLVKNEMALRNIFGGFPTYMRPPYSSCSDQSGCVQELNGLGYHVAYFDVDTDDYNNDSPYLIQASKDIFDYALASAKPYGGPLLVIAHDVHKQTVYNLTSHMLDGIYAAGYRAVTLGECLGDDPENWYRWIPSKNSQDHSVVNVV
;
A
#
# COMPACT_ATOMS: atom_id res chain seq x y z
N MET A 1 -36.60 8.65 3.00
CA MET A 1 -36.75 7.84 4.24
C MET A 1 -37.11 6.42 3.85
N HIS A 2 -36.17 5.48 3.98
CA HIS A 2 -36.38 4.07 4.32
C HIS A 2 -35.02 3.37 4.30
N SER A 3 -34.38 3.26 5.47
CA SER A 3 -33.18 2.44 5.67
C SER A 3 -33.61 1.00 5.96
N ARG A 4 -33.07 0.03 5.23
CA ARG A 4 -33.16 -1.39 5.62
C ARG A 4 -31.88 -1.76 6.37
N ARG A 5 -32.02 -1.92 7.70
CA ARG A 5 -31.02 -2.53 8.57
C ARG A 5 -31.16 -4.05 8.47
N TRP A 6 -30.06 -4.73 8.19
CA TRP A 6 -29.94 -6.19 8.34
C TRP A 6 -29.48 -6.49 9.76
N VAL A 7 -30.31 -7.21 10.52
CA VAL A 7 -29.99 -7.73 11.85
C VAL A 7 -29.72 -9.22 11.69
N TRP A 8 -28.51 -9.67 12.03
CA TRP A 8 -28.20 -11.08 12.17
C TRP A 8 -28.52 -11.53 13.60
N ALA A 9 -29.40 -12.51 13.74
CA ALA A 9 -29.77 -13.14 15.00
C ALA A 9 -28.78 -14.25 15.35
N LEU A 10 -28.12 -14.14 16.50
CA LEU A 10 -27.32 -15.21 17.10
C LEU A 10 -28.26 -16.22 17.78
N HIS A 11 -28.21 -17.49 17.32
CA HIS A 11 -28.76 -18.63 18.06
C HIS A 11 -27.65 -19.22 18.95
N PHE A 12 -27.80 -19.07 20.27
CA PHE A 12 -27.01 -19.80 21.26
C PHE A 12 -27.56 -21.21 21.42
N GLY A 13 -26.84 -22.21 20.93
CA GLY A 13 -27.04 -23.62 21.27
C GLY A 13 -26.09 -24.03 22.40
N LEU A 14 -26.63 -24.26 23.60
CA LEU A 14 -25.92 -24.92 24.70
C LEU A 14 -25.61 -26.38 24.33
N VAL A 15 -24.34 -26.77 24.39
CA VAL A 15 -23.94 -28.19 24.50
C VAL A 15 -23.14 -28.32 25.79
N GLY A 16 -23.72 -28.99 26.77
CA GLY A 16 -23.04 -29.38 28.01
C GLY A 16 -22.13 -30.56 27.75
N ILE A 17 -20.86 -30.44 28.15
CA ILE A 17 -19.92 -31.55 28.19
C ILE A 17 -19.40 -31.66 29.62
N THR A 18 -19.81 -32.74 30.29
CA THR A 18 -19.26 -33.21 31.56
C THR A 18 -17.90 -33.87 31.33
N PHE A 19 -16.87 -33.45 32.07
CA PHE A 19 -15.64 -34.24 32.25
C PHE A 19 -15.47 -34.59 33.72
N ALA A 20 -15.38 -35.89 33.99
CA ALA A 20 -15.07 -36.46 35.28
C ALA A 20 -13.55 -36.50 35.49
N THR A 21 -13.15 -36.21 36.73
CA THR A 21 -11.78 -36.24 37.26
C THR A 21 -11.35 -37.67 37.60
N THR A 22 -10.12 -38.06 37.23
CA THR A 22 -9.33 -39.04 38.00
C THR A 22 -7.86 -38.64 37.97
N LEU A 23 -7.33 -38.38 39.17
CA LEU A 23 -5.90 -38.29 39.50
C LEU A 23 -5.34 -39.71 39.59
N ASP A 24 -4.09 -39.91 39.16
CA ASP A 24 -3.25 -40.96 39.73
C ASP A 24 -1.76 -40.60 39.55
N ASP A 25 -1.08 -40.49 40.69
CA ASP A 25 0.36 -40.27 40.86
C ASP A 25 1.13 -41.59 40.69
N LYS A 26 2.22 -41.62 39.91
CA LYS A 26 3.36 -42.53 40.12
C LYS A 26 4.70 -41.93 39.67
N GLU A 27 5.65 -41.95 40.60
CA GLU A 27 7.06 -41.56 40.50
C GLU A 27 8.00 -42.67 39.97
N ALA A 28 8.98 -42.25 39.14
CA ALA A 28 10.40 -42.65 39.00
C ALA A 28 10.80 -44.12 38.60
N PRO A 29 12.02 -44.40 38.02
CA PRO A 29 13.27 -43.60 38.03
C PRO A 29 14.18 -43.55 36.76
N ASN A 30 15.04 -42.51 36.74
CA ASN A 30 16.45 -42.32 36.27
C ASN A 30 17.11 -42.97 35.02
N GLY A 31 17.81 -42.10 34.25
CA GLY A 31 19.02 -42.34 33.42
C GLY A 31 18.74 -42.62 31.93
N GLU A 32 19.29 -41.97 30.91
CA GLU A 32 20.56 -41.26 30.70
C GLU A 32 20.43 -40.13 29.64
N THR A 33 21.38 -39.20 29.71
CA THR A 33 21.64 -38.02 28.89
C THR A 33 21.93 -38.28 27.41
N VAL A 34 21.65 -37.31 26.51
CA VAL A 34 22.65 -36.62 25.63
C VAL A 34 21.99 -35.51 24.76
N ASN A 35 22.59 -34.32 24.84
CA ASN A 35 22.60 -33.14 23.94
C ASN A 35 21.34 -32.31 23.70
N GLY A 36 21.06 -31.40 24.65
CA GLY A 36 20.28 -30.19 24.43
C GLY A 36 21.03 -29.17 23.59
N GLY A 37 20.40 -28.75 22.49
CA GLY A 37 20.69 -27.48 21.84
C GLY A 37 20.11 -26.35 22.69
N ILE A 38 20.96 -25.44 23.11
CA ILE A 38 20.64 -24.30 23.96
C ILE A 38 19.73 -23.34 23.17
N LEU A 39 18.46 -23.26 23.57
CA LEU A 39 17.60 -22.11 23.29
C LEU A 39 18.11 -20.93 24.11
N PRO A 40 18.28 -19.71 23.55
CA PRO A 40 18.56 -18.55 24.36
C PRO A 40 17.30 -18.15 25.15
N ASP A 41 17.28 -18.52 26.43
CA ASP A 41 16.41 -17.93 27.45
C ASP A 41 16.88 -16.49 27.72
N SER A 42 16.25 -15.51 27.07
CA SER A 42 15.98 -14.14 27.58
C SER A 42 15.53 -13.21 26.43
N PRO A 43 14.65 -12.25 26.67
CA PRO A 43 14.24 -11.28 25.66
C PRO A 43 15.46 -10.45 25.23
N ILE A 44 15.67 -10.33 23.92
CA ILE A 44 16.63 -9.40 23.36
C ILE A 44 16.20 -8.00 23.78
N SER A 45 16.90 -7.42 24.75
CA SER A 45 16.75 -6.02 25.13
C SER A 45 17.20 -5.18 23.94
N LEU A 46 16.25 -4.71 23.13
CA LEU A 46 16.51 -3.67 22.15
C LEU A 46 17.12 -2.45 22.87
N PRO A 47 18.15 -1.81 22.30
CA PRO A 47 18.67 -0.57 22.86
C PRO A 47 17.53 0.47 22.90
N PRO A 48 17.50 1.37 23.90
CA PRO A 48 16.50 2.43 23.93
C PRO A 48 16.60 3.24 22.63
N ILE A 49 15.59 3.11 21.78
CA ILE A 49 15.42 3.96 20.62
C ILE A 49 15.27 5.37 21.19
N HIS A 50 16.24 6.23 20.86
CA HIS A 50 16.09 7.66 21.10
C HIS A 50 14.95 8.14 20.21
N VAL A 51 13.73 8.10 20.73
CA VAL A 51 12.59 8.81 20.16
C VAL A 51 12.92 10.27 20.39
N PRO A 52 13.30 11.06 19.35
CA PRO A 52 13.35 12.50 19.54
C PRO A 52 11.99 12.91 20.08
N SER A 53 11.98 13.73 21.14
CA SER A 53 10.74 14.30 21.65
C SER A 53 9.91 14.75 20.45
N PRO A 54 8.60 14.47 20.39
CA PRO A 54 7.77 15.03 19.34
C PRO A 54 8.07 16.52 19.35
N GLY A 55 8.75 16.98 18.31
CA GLY A 55 8.63 18.35 17.88
C GLY A 55 7.17 18.47 17.59
N PHE A 56 6.40 18.84 18.62
CA PHE A 56 5.24 19.67 18.44
C PHE A 56 5.74 20.71 17.45
N GLY A 57 5.33 20.57 16.19
CA GLY A 57 5.35 21.69 15.25
C GLY A 57 4.81 22.84 16.07
N GLY A 58 5.67 23.83 16.27
CA GLY A 58 5.52 24.81 17.32
C GLY A 58 4.07 25.25 17.41
N LEU A 59 3.55 25.34 18.63
CA LEU A 59 2.55 26.35 18.88
C LEU A 59 3.23 27.66 18.51
N ASP A 60 3.03 28.02 17.26
CA ASP A 60 3.42 29.27 16.68
C ASP A 60 2.68 30.29 17.55
N ASN A 61 3.41 30.90 18.48
CA ASN A 61 2.95 32.07 19.24
C ASN A 61 2.89 33.30 18.31
N THR A 62 2.70 33.09 17.01
CA THR A 62 2.22 34.12 16.10
C THR A 62 0.87 34.57 16.68
N PRO A 63 0.63 35.89 16.82
CA PRO A 63 -0.69 36.39 17.14
C PRO A 63 -1.66 35.69 16.20
N ALA A 64 -2.76 35.13 16.73
CA ALA A 64 -3.82 34.51 15.93
C ALA A 64 -3.96 35.35 14.66
N LEU A 65 -3.56 34.77 13.52
CA LEU A 65 -3.58 35.45 12.23
C LEU A 65 -4.97 36.07 12.16
N ALA A 66 -5.02 37.41 12.24
CA ALA A 66 -6.26 38.13 12.19
C ALA A 66 -7.00 37.54 11.00
N LEU A 67 -8.21 36.98 11.23
CA LEU A 67 -9.03 36.37 10.18
C LEU A 67 -8.85 37.23 8.94
N GLN A 68 -8.06 36.75 7.98
CA GLN A 68 -7.78 37.53 6.80
C GLN A 68 -9.17 37.78 6.23
N LYS A 69 -9.50 39.06 6.12
CA LYS A 69 -10.73 39.54 5.51
C LYS A 69 -10.89 38.67 4.27
N ARG A 70 -12.00 37.91 4.16
CA ARG A 70 -12.27 37.12 2.95
C ARG A 70 -12.08 38.07 1.78
N ASP A 71 -10.96 37.95 1.08
CA ASP A 71 -10.80 38.52 -0.24
C ASP A 71 -11.99 38.01 -1.07
N ALA A 72 -12.44 38.81 -2.03
CA ALA A 72 -13.68 38.62 -2.80
C ALA A 72 -14.06 37.14 -2.96
N PRO A 73 -15.35 36.76 -2.76
CA PRO A 73 -15.75 35.35 -2.64
C PRO A 73 -15.07 34.52 -3.72
N GLU A 74 -14.18 33.62 -3.30
CA GLU A 74 -13.39 32.81 -4.22
C GLU A 74 -14.30 32.21 -5.28
N PRO A 75 -13.93 32.31 -6.57
CA PRO A 75 -14.80 31.85 -7.63
C PRO A 75 -15.10 30.37 -7.42
N LYS A 76 -16.38 30.03 -7.45
CA LYS A 76 -16.85 28.66 -7.32
C LYS A 76 -16.47 27.88 -8.57
N CYS A 77 -16.21 26.60 -8.41
CA CYS A 77 -15.90 25.68 -9.50
C CYS A 77 -16.59 24.32 -9.30
N GLY A 78 -16.49 23.49 -10.32
CA GLY A 78 -17.08 22.15 -10.36
C GLY A 78 -18.21 22.04 -11.38
N PRO A 79 -18.94 20.91 -11.42
CA PRO A 79 -19.88 20.59 -12.49
C PRO A 79 -20.94 21.65 -12.78
N THR A 80 -21.38 22.38 -11.74
CA THR A 80 -22.39 23.44 -11.87
C THR A 80 -21.81 24.81 -12.21
N TYR A 81 -20.53 25.05 -11.89
CA TYR A 81 -19.92 26.38 -11.92
C TYR A 81 -18.83 26.54 -12.99
N GLY A 82 -18.40 25.44 -13.61
CA GLY A 82 -17.32 25.42 -14.60
C GLY A 82 -15.94 25.33 -13.97
N ALA A 83 -14.93 25.52 -14.81
CA ALA A 83 -13.52 25.42 -14.45
C ALA A 83 -12.99 26.73 -13.85
N CYS A 84 -11.94 26.60 -13.05
CA CYS A 84 -11.12 27.72 -12.59
C CYS A 84 -10.30 28.32 -13.73
N GLN A 85 -9.74 29.52 -13.47
CA GLN A 85 -8.75 30.13 -14.36
C GLN A 85 -7.53 29.21 -14.53
N ASP A 86 -6.86 29.31 -15.68
CA ASP A 86 -5.64 28.56 -15.95
C ASP A 86 -4.60 28.67 -14.82
N GLY A 87 -4.07 27.52 -14.40
CA GLY A 87 -3.12 27.41 -13.30
C GLY A 87 -3.76 27.37 -11.91
N TYR A 88 -5.09 27.53 -11.79
CA TYR A 88 -5.81 27.36 -10.54
C TYR A 88 -6.42 25.96 -10.43
N CYS A 89 -6.64 25.56 -9.18
CA CYS A 89 -7.13 24.26 -8.77
C CYS A 89 -8.56 24.40 -8.25
N CYS A 90 -9.36 23.36 -8.47
CA CYS A 90 -10.72 23.29 -7.97
C CYS A 90 -10.78 22.33 -6.78
N SER A 91 -11.09 22.86 -5.59
CA SER A 91 -11.10 22.08 -4.34
C SER A 91 -12.21 21.01 -4.31
N PRO A 92 -12.03 19.91 -3.55
CA PRO A 92 -12.99 18.79 -3.46
C PRO A 92 -14.33 19.13 -2.80
N SER A 93 -14.56 20.38 -2.37
CA SER A 93 -15.67 20.73 -1.50
C SER A 93 -17.03 20.36 -2.13
N VAL A 94 -17.91 19.78 -1.30
CA VAL A 94 -19.24 19.30 -1.70
C VAL A 94 -20.08 20.48 -2.20
N CYS A 95 -20.05 20.71 -3.50
CA CYS A 95 -20.82 21.67 -4.28
C CYS A 95 -21.25 22.95 -3.54
N PRO A 96 -20.54 24.08 -3.72
CA PRO A 96 -19.48 24.30 -4.69
C PRO A 96 -18.08 23.89 -4.20
N GLY A 97 -17.23 23.48 -5.16
CA GLY A 97 -15.79 23.61 -5.01
C GLY A 97 -15.37 25.08 -5.10
N PHE A 98 -14.16 25.40 -4.67
CA PHE A 98 -13.61 26.76 -4.75
C PHE A 98 -12.32 26.76 -5.53
N CYS A 99 -12.09 27.83 -6.30
CA CYS A 99 -10.84 28.05 -7.01
C CYS A 99 -9.77 28.62 -6.08
N GLY A 100 -8.60 28.00 -6.12
CA GLY A 100 -7.42 28.45 -5.38
C GLY A 100 -6.17 27.79 -5.92
N ASN A 101 -5.01 28.20 -5.43
CA ASN A 101 -3.71 27.69 -5.89
C ASN A 101 -2.82 27.19 -4.74
N SER A 102 -3.37 27.12 -3.53
CA SER A 102 -2.66 26.55 -2.39
C SER A 102 -2.77 25.02 -2.39
N ARG A 103 -1.89 24.35 -1.63
CA ARG A 103 -1.89 22.88 -1.49
C ARG A 103 -3.26 22.29 -1.18
N HIS A 104 -4.10 22.99 -0.40
CA HIS A 104 -5.42 22.51 0.00
C HIS A 104 -6.43 22.45 -1.15
N TYR A 105 -6.14 23.14 -2.26
CA TYR A 105 -6.96 23.15 -3.47
C TYR A 105 -6.39 22.20 -4.51
N CYS A 106 -5.07 22.10 -4.58
CA CYS A 106 -4.35 21.42 -5.67
C CYS A 106 -3.98 19.97 -5.38
N GLN A 107 -3.95 19.56 -4.10
CA GLN A 107 -3.48 18.23 -3.72
C GLN A 107 -4.32 17.12 -4.38
N ALA A 108 -3.61 16.12 -4.89
CA ALA A 108 -4.20 14.84 -5.27
C ALA A 108 -4.53 13.99 -4.02
N PRO A 109 -5.57 13.15 -4.06
CA PRO A 109 -6.49 12.90 -5.19
C PRO A 109 -7.64 13.92 -5.31
N ASP A 110 -7.74 14.82 -4.33
CA ASP A 110 -8.93 15.62 -4.04
C ASP A 110 -9.27 16.69 -5.11
N CYS A 111 -8.26 17.26 -5.76
CA CYS A 111 -8.47 18.31 -6.74
C CYS A 111 -9.33 17.82 -7.92
N LEU A 112 -10.41 18.55 -8.24
CA LEU A 112 -11.32 18.18 -9.32
C LEU A 112 -10.66 18.47 -10.68
N ILE A 113 -10.00 17.46 -11.25
CA ILE A 113 -9.13 17.60 -12.44
C ILE A 113 -9.84 18.12 -13.70
N ASP A 114 -11.15 17.93 -13.83
CA ASP A 114 -11.94 18.46 -14.96
C ASP A 114 -12.19 19.98 -14.85
N TYR A 115 -11.96 20.54 -13.66
CA TYR A 115 -12.32 21.93 -13.33
C TYR A 115 -11.14 22.74 -12.80
N GLY A 116 -9.93 22.17 -12.73
CA GLY A 116 -8.74 22.87 -12.26
C GLY A 116 -7.49 22.42 -13.02
N SER A 117 -6.97 23.26 -13.91
CA SER A 117 -5.76 22.93 -14.67
C SER A 117 -4.48 22.98 -13.83
N GLY A 118 -4.54 23.56 -12.62
CA GLY A 118 -3.44 23.58 -11.66
C GLY A 118 -3.33 22.33 -10.77
N CYS A 119 -4.24 21.36 -10.86
CA CYS A 119 -4.23 20.18 -10.00
C CYS A 119 -2.91 19.41 -10.09
N ASP A 120 -2.37 18.96 -8.95
CA ASP A 120 -1.12 18.19 -8.90
C ASP A 120 -1.20 16.88 -9.71
N ALA A 121 -2.39 16.27 -9.74
CA ALA A 121 -2.69 15.07 -10.53
C ALA A 121 -2.46 15.26 -12.05
N LEU A 122 -2.50 16.51 -12.55
CA LEU A 122 -2.29 16.82 -13.96
C LEU A 122 -0.81 16.99 -14.32
N ARG A 123 0.10 17.09 -13.34
CA ARG A 123 1.54 17.09 -13.59
C ARG A 123 1.95 15.81 -14.33
N THR A 124 2.92 15.94 -15.23
CA THR A 124 3.41 14.85 -16.06
C THR A 124 4.90 14.68 -15.78
N PRO A 125 5.37 13.47 -15.42
CA PRO A 125 6.79 13.16 -15.32
C PRO A 125 7.55 13.46 -16.61
N ASP A 126 8.83 13.79 -16.48
CA ASP A 126 9.69 14.02 -17.65
C ASP A 126 9.95 12.71 -18.42
N GLY A 127 10.29 12.84 -19.70
CA GLY A 127 10.71 11.73 -20.56
C GLY A 127 9.63 11.16 -21.48
N GLU A 128 9.98 10.10 -22.20
CA GLU A 128 9.08 9.47 -23.18
C GLU A 128 7.95 8.69 -22.49
N SER A 129 6.77 8.70 -23.11
CA SER A 129 5.63 7.88 -22.69
C SER A 129 5.94 6.40 -22.82
N THR A 130 5.49 5.61 -21.85
CA THR A 130 5.62 4.14 -21.81
C THR A 130 4.56 3.42 -22.64
N LEU A 131 3.65 4.12 -23.32
CA LEU A 131 2.61 3.51 -24.17
C LEU A 131 3.18 2.70 -25.35
N SER A 132 4.38 3.06 -25.82
CA SER A 132 5.06 2.34 -26.89
C SER A 132 5.90 1.15 -26.40
N ALA A 133 6.03 0.95 -25.09
CA ALA A 133 6.79 -0.16 -24.54
C ALA A 133 6.09 -1.51 -24.81
N PRO A 134 6.83 -2.59 -25.10
CA PRO A 134 6.25 -3.92 -25.30
C PRO A 134 5.40 -4.39 -24.12
N ARG A 135 4.20 -4.91 -24.40
CA ARG A 135 3.21 -5.37 -23.41
C ARG A 135 2.92 -6.87 -23.51
N ASP A 136 3.84 -7.65 -24.08
CA ASP A 136 3.68 -9.10 -24.16
C ASP A 136 3.43 -9.71 -22.76
N PRO A 137 2.55 -10.70 -22.62
CA PRO A 137 2.35 -11.39 -21.36
C PRO A 137 3.66 -11.97 -20.80
N LEU A 138 3.93 -11.70 -19.53
CA LEU A 138 5.04 -12.23 -18.74
C LEU A 138 4.50 -13.20 -17.70
N GLY A 139 5.19 -14.32 -17.49
CA GLY A 139 4.78 -15.33 -16.52
C GLY A 139 3.42 -15.99 -16.80
N LYS A 140 2.87 -16.62 -15.77
CA LYS A 140 1.58 -17.34 -15.81
C LYS A 140 0.51 -16.71 -14.93
N ILE A 141 0.84 -15.64 -14.21
CA ILE A 141 -0.08 -14.97 -13.32
C ILE A 141 -1.19 -14.31 -14.14
N PRO A 142 -2.46 -14.44 -13.73
CA PRO A 142 -3.56 -13.82 -14.46
C PRO A 142 -3.45 -12.29 -14.50
N TYR A 143 -3.97 -11.71 -15.58
CA TYR A 143 -4.03 -10.27 -15.80
C TYR A 143 -5.37 -9.69 -15.29
N ALA A 144 -5.61 -8.40 -15.52
CA ALA A 144 -6.75 -7.67 -14.98
C ALA A 144 -8.12 -8.32 -15.22
N ASN A 145 -8.31 -9.08 -16.30
CA ASN A 145 -9.54 -9.81 -16.57
C ASN A 145 -9.85 -10.94 -15.55
N GLN A 146 -8.88 -11.31 -14.72
CA GLN A 146 -9.00 -12.29 -13.64
C GLN A 146 -8.27 -11.74 -12.40
N PRO A 147 -8.91 -10.85 -11.63
CA PRO A 147 -8.27 -10.18 -10.50
C PRO A 147 -7.84 -11.17 -9.41
N ILE A 148 -6.75 -10.81 -8.72
CA ILE A 148 -6.08 -11.63 -7.72
C ILE A 148 -6.53 -11.17 -6.33
N PHE A 149 -7.21 -12.04 -5.59
CA PHE A 149 -7.63 -11.76 -4.19
C PHE A 149 -6.80 -12.52 -3.15
N ASN A 150 -6.24 -13.66 -3.53
CA ASN A 150 -5.57 -14.57 -2.61
C ASN A 150 -4.22 -15.01 -3.15
N CYS A 151 -3.29 -15.21 -2.23
CA CYS A 151 -2.05 -15.93 -2.50
C CYS A 151 -2.29 -17.40 -2.86
N LYS A 152 -1.24 -18.04 -3.39
CA LYS A 152 -1.29 -19.45 -3.83
C LYS A 152 -0.27 -20.35 -3.13
N VAL A 153 0.89 -19.80 -2.75
CA VAL A 153 1.96 -20.58 -2.12
C VAL A 153 1.65 -20.80 -0.63
N PRO A 154 1.48 -22.04 -0.15
CA PRO A 154 1.12 -22.31 1.25
C PRO A 154 2.11 -21.76 2.26
N ASN A 155 1.63 -21.48 3.48
CA ASN A 155 2.42 -20.96 4.61
C ASN A 155 3.19 -19.66 4.28
N THR A 156 2.59 -18.80 3.45
CA THR A 156 3.12 -17.47 3.13
C THR A 156 2.13 -16.37 3.48
N VAL A 157 2.65 -15.22 3.88
CA VAL A 157 1.89 -13.99 4.04
C VAL A 157 2.55 -12.91 3.19
N ALA A 158 1.81 -12.32 2.26
CA ALA A 158 2.22 -11.12 1.55
C ALA A 158 1.69 -9.90 2.29
N LEU A 159 2.57 -9.21 3.02
CA LEU A 159 2.29 -7.88 3.55
C LEU A 159 2.42 -6.87 2.42
N THR A 160 1.35 -6.12 2.16
CA THR A 160 1.32 -5.11 1.11
C THR A 160 0.97 -3.74 1.68
N TYR A 161 1.69 -2.71 1.23
CA TYR A 161 1.56 -1.34 1.70
C TYR A 161 1.22 -0.40 0.54
N ASP A 162 0.12 0.32 0.68
CA ASP A 162 -0.39 1.24 -0.34
C ASP A 162 -0.05 2.70 0.00
N ASP A 163 -0.21 3.58 -0.99
CA ASP A 163 -0.09 5.05 -0.95
C ASP A 163 1.31 5.64 -0.82
N GLY A 164 2.27 4.88 -0.30
CA GLY A 164 3.66 5.28 -0.15
C GLY A 164 4.41 5.60 -1.46
N PRO A 165 5.67 6.02 -1.36
CA PRO A 165 6.40 6.29 -0.10
C PRO A 165 5.92 7.59 0.57
N ASN A 166 6.17 7.72 1.88
CA ASN A 166 5.92 8.89 2.73
C ASN A 166 6.99 8.97 3.85
N ILE A 167 6.83 9.88 4.80
CA ILE A 167 7.76 10.16 5.91
C ILE A 167 8.04 8.97 6.82
N TYR A 168 7.15 7.98 6.90
CA TYR A 168 7.33 6.79 7.74
C TYR A 168 7.95 5.60 7.00
N THR A 169 7.99 5.65 5.66
CA THR A 169 8.42 4.52 4.83
C THR A 169 9.87 4.11 5.09
N SER A 170 10.76 5.05 5.38
CA SER A 170 12.16 4.71 5.72
C SER A 170 12.25 3.81 6.95
N ASP A 171 11.48 4.15 7.99
CA ASP A 171 11.48 3.40 9.24
C ASP A 171 10.77 2.05 9.08
N LEU A 172 9.73 1.98 8.23
CA LEU A 172 9.12 0.71 7.85
C LEU A 172 10.13 -0.23 7.20
N LEU A 173 10.96 0.27 6.28
CA LEU A 173 12.02 -0.52 5.66
C LEU A 173 13.06 -1.01 6.67
N ASP A 174 13.41 -0.19 7.68
CA ASP A 174 14.29 -0.60 8.78
C ASP A 174 13.65 -1.73 9.61
N ILE A 175 12.35 -1.62 9.91
CA ILE A 175 11.60 -2.66 10.62
C ILE A 175 11.60 -3.96 9.81
N LEU A 176 11.22 -3.93 8.53
CA LEU A 176 11.22 -5.11 7.66
C LEU A 176 12.61 -5.75 7.58
N ASP A 177 13.67 -4.95 7.45
CA ASP A 177 15.05 -5.43 7.46
C ASP A 177 15.42 -6.13 8.77
N SER A 178 14.99 -5.59 9.91
CA SER A 178 15.28 -6.18 11.24
C SER A 178 14.64 -7.55 11.45
N PHE A 179 13.52 -7.80 10.77
CA PHE A 179 12.81 -9.08 10.76
C PHE A 179 13.27 -10.02 9.62
N GLY A 180 14.11 -9.54 8.70
CA GLY A 180 14.44 -10.30 7.47
C GLY A 180 13.22 -10.54 6.57
N ALA A 181 12.22 -9.65 6.64
CA ALA A 181 10.95 -9.78 5.94
C ALA A 181 11.00 -9.15 4.54
N LYS A 182 10.21 -9.70 3.62
CA LYS A 182 9.89 -9.05 2.34
C LYS A 182 8.45 -8.57 2.35
N ALA A 183 8.18 -7.50 1.61
CA ALA A 183 6.85 -6.91 1.45
C ALA A 183 6.65 -6.44 0.00
N THR A 184 5.43 -5.99 -0.32
CA THR A 184 5.11 -5.35 -1.61
C THR A 184 4.60 -3.93 -1.38
N PHE A 185 5.13 -2.95 -2.10
CA PHE A 185 4.73 -1.55 -2.00
C PHE A 185 3.97 -1.14 -3.25
N PHE A 186 2.68 -0.81 -3.11
CA PHE A 186 1.89 -0.23 -4.18
C PHE A 186 2.08 1.29 -4.15
N VAL A 187 2.99 1.77 -5.01
CA VAL A 187 3.48 3.13 -4.98
C VAL A 187 2.59 4.06 -5.80
N THR A 188 2.16 5.16 -5.18
CA THR A 188 1.55 6.30 -5.88
C THR A 188 2.60 7.30 -6.34
N GLY A 189 2.37 7.96 -7.47
CA GLY A 189 3.32 8.89 -8.07
C GLY A 189 3.32 10.32 -7.51
N ILE A 190 2.14 10.88 -7.24
CA ILE A 190 1.91 12.16 -6.56
C ILE A 190 0.60 12.06 -5.76
N ASN A 191 0.71 11.85 -4.45
CA ASN A 191 -0.45 11.66 -3.58
C ASN A 191 -0.26 12.45 -2.28
N SER A 192 -1.35 12.93 -1.69
CA SER A 192 -1.37 13.55 -0.36
C SER A 192 -0.31 14.64 -0.18
N ASN A 193 -0.12 15.47 -1.22
CA ASN A 193 0.82 16.58 -1.23
C ASN A 193 2.29 16.17 -0.97
N LYS A 194 2.67 14.90 -1.22
CA LYS A 194 4.07 14.43 -1.09
C LYS A 194 4.98 14.90 -2.23
N GLY A 195 4.41 15.45 -3.30
CA GLY A 195 5.10 15.79 -4.54
C GLY A 195 5.38 14.58 -5.44
N PRO A 196 5.93 14.79 -6.65
CA PRO A 196 6.26 13.72 -7.60
C PRO A 196 7.35 12.78 -7.06
N ILE A 197 7.16 11.46 -7.16
CA ILE A 197 8.15 10.47 -6.69
C ILE A 197 9.49 10.53 -7.45
N ASP A 198 9.51 11.05 -8.67
CA ASP A 198 10.71 11.15 -9.50
C ASP A 198 11.40 12.53 -9.44
N ASP A 199 10.87 13.48 -8.67
CA ASP A 199 11.52 14.77 -8.40
C ASP A 199 12.84 14.55 -7.66
N HIS A 200 13.92 15.14 -8.20
CA HIS A 200 15.28 15.01 -7.68
C HIS A 200 15.49 15.68 -6.31
N ASN A 201 14.60 16.59 -5.91
CA ASN A 201 14.69 17.31 -4.64
C ASN A 201 13.96 16.59 -3.50
N LEU A 202 13.24 15.51 -3.79
CA LEU A 202 12.47 14.75 -2.82
C LEU A 202 13.16 13.41 -2.49
N PRO A 203 12.97 12.85 -1.28
CA PRO A 203 13.70 11.66 -0.84
C PRO A 203 13.18 10.36 -1.48
N TRP A 204 12.08 10.41 -2.23
CA TRP A 204 11.33 9.25 -2.71
C TRP A 204 12.15 8.32 -3.61
N ARG A 205 12.99 8.87 -4.48
CA ARG A 205 13.87 8.09 -5.37
C ARG A 205 14.80 7.17 -4.59
N GLY A 206 15.34 7.64 -3.45
CA GLY A 206 16.21 6.84 -2.59
C GLY A 206 15.47 5.69 -1.92
N LEU A 207 14.26 5.97 -1.42
CA LEU A 207 13.41 4.94 -0.78
C LEU A 207 12.93 3.89 -1.77
N ILE A 208 12.53 4.30 -2.99
CA ILE A 208 12.10 3.36 -4.04
C ILE A 208 13.27 2.48 -4.48
N ASN A 209 14.49 3.01 -4.63
CA ASN A 209 15.67 2.17 -4.90
C ASN A 209 15.98 1.21 -3.74
N ARG A 210 15.79 1.65 -2.49
CA ARG A 210 15.95 0.78 -1.31
C ARG A 210 14.93 -0.36 -1.32
N MET A 211 13.66 -0.09 -1.68
CA MET A 211 12.62 -1.11 -1.84
C MET A 211 13.02 -2.15 -2.89
N LEU A 212 13.43 -1.70 -4.08
CA LEU A 212 13.72 -2.57 -5.23
C LEU A 212 14.77 -3.65 -4.93
N ASN A 213 15.68 -3.41 -3.98
CA ASN A 213 16.74 -4.37 -3.62
C ASN A 213 16.22 -5.63 -2.90
N LYS A 214 15.08 -5.56 -2.19
CA LYS A 214 14.59 -6.67 -1.33
C LYS A 214 13.09 -6.91 -1.38
N HIS A 215 12.34 -5.93 -1.84
CA HIS A 215 10.89 -5.90 -1.84
C HIS A 215 10.37 -5.80 -3.27
N GLN A 216 9.08 -6.03 -3.43
CA GLN A 216 8.41 -5.80 -4.70
C GLN A 216 7.80 -4.40 -4.72
N ILE A 217 7.95 -3.70 -5.84
CA ILE A 217 7.24 -2.45 -6.13
C ILE A 217 6.14 -2.76 -7.13
N ALA A 218 4.94 -2.26 -6.85
CA ALA A 218 3.77 -2.33 -7.71
C ALA A 218 3.19 -0.92 -7.90
N SER A 219 2.35 -0.75 -8.92
CA SER A 219 1.74 0.55 -9.22
C SER A 219 0.45 0.77 -8.42
N HIS A 220 0.28 1.96 -7.87
CA HIS A 220 -0.98 2.40 -7.25
C HIS A 220 -1.52 3.67 -7.92
N THR A 221 -1.30 3.79 -9.24
CA THR A 221 -1.64 4.95 -10.08
C THR A 221 -0.82 6.20 -9.77
N TRP A 222 -0.91 7.20 -10.64
CA TRP A 222 -0.20 8.47 -10.46
C TRP A 222 -0.72 9.23 -9.25
N ALA A 223 -2.01 9.51 -9.19
CA ALA A 223 -2.59 10.48 -8.28
C ALA A 223 -3.68 9.91 -7.36
N HIS A 224 -3.75 8.58 -7.22
CA HIS A 224 -4.70 7.88 -6.35
C HIS A 224 -6.18 8.20 -6.66
N GLN A 225 -6.50 8.47 -7.93
CA GLN A 225 -7.87 8.74 -8.35
C GLN A 225 -8.68 7.45 -8.48
N ASN A 226 -9.98 7.51 -8.19
CA ASN A 226 -10.88 6.37 -8.41
C ASN A 226 -11.01 6.09 -9.92
N LEU A 227 -10.50 4.95 -10.37
CA LEU A 227 -10.46 4.59 -11.79
C LEU A 227 -11.84 4.43 -12.43
N ASP A 228 -12.86 4.06 -11.65
CA ASP A 228 -14.25 3.96 -12.15
C ASP A 228 -14.90 5.33 -12.43
N SER A 229 -14.32 6.41 -11.88
CA SER A 229 -14.84 7.78 -12.05
C SER A 229 -14.17 8.55 -13.20
N LEU A 230 -13.13 7.98 -13.82
CA LEU A 230 -12.33 8.64 -14.83
C LEU A 230 -12.81 8.32 -16.24
N SER A 231 -12.60 9.25 -17.16
CA SER A 231 -12.65 8.93 -18.59
C SER A 231 -11.50 7.96 -18.98
N PRO A 232 -11.62 7.23 -20.10
CA PRO A 232 -10.57 6.30 -20.53
C PRO A 232 -9.17 6.93 -20.66
N ASP A 233 -9.10 8.17 -21.16
CA ASP A 233 -7.82 8.87 -21.34
C ASP A 233 -7.22 9.32 -20.00
N GLN A 234 -8.06 9.75 -19.04
CA GLN A 234 -7.62 10.08 -17.68
C GLN A 234 -7.12 8.83 -16.96
N LEU A 235 -7.85 7.71 -17.07
CA LEU A 235 -7.46 6.41 -16.51
C LEU A 235 -6.09 5.98 -17.07
N ARG A 236 -5.94 5.96 -18.40
CA ARG A 236 -4.66 5.64 -19.05
C ARG A 236 -3.54 6.57 -18.60
N SER A 237 -3.82 7.87 -18.49
CA SER A 237 -2.85 8.86 -17.98
C SER A 237 -2.40 8.54 -16.55
N GLN A 238 -3.31 8.10 -15.66
CA GLN A 238 -2.96 7.70 -14.30
C GLN A 238 -1.96 6.54 -14.26
N LEU A 239 -2.10 5.58 -15.16
CA LEU A 239 -1.22 4.41 -15.24
C LEU A 239 0.13 4.78 -15.86
N VAL A 240 0.09 5.40 -17.05
CA VAL A 240 1.30 5.75 -17.82
C VAL A 240 2.19 6.74 -17.09
N LYS A 241 1.63 7.74 -16.40
CA LYS A 241 2.45 8.69 -15.63
C LYS A 241 3.18 7.99 -14.48
N ASN A 242 2.53 7.07 -13.76
CA ASN A 242 3.21 6.33 -12.70
C ASN A 242 4.33 5.44 -13.26
N GLU A 243 4.09 4.77 -14.39
CA GLU A 243 5.12 4.01 -15.10
C GLU A 243 6.30 4.90 -15.52
N MET A 244 6.04 6.09 -16.07
CA MET A 244 7.08 7.04 -16.46
C MET A 244 7.95 7.45 -15.27
N ALA A 245 7.33 7.80 -14.14
CA ALA A 245 8.05 8.19 -12.93
C ALA A 245 8.90 7.04 -12.37
N LEU A 246 8.34 5.82 -12.27
CA LEU A 246 9.08 4.63 -11.81
C LEU A 246 10.22 4.27 -12.77
N ARG A 247 10.00 4.38 -14.09
CA ARG A 247 11.05 4.23 -15.11
C ARG A 247 12.16 5.25 -14.94
N ASN A 248 11.83 6.50 -14.63
CA ASN A 248 12.82 7.54 -14.36
C ASN A 248 13.67 7.26 -13.11
N ILE A 249 13.20 6.40 -12.20
CA ILE A 249 13.90 6.03 -10.96
C ILE A 249 14.80 4.82 -11.16
N PHE A 250 14.27 3.72 -11.72
CA PHE A 250 15.00 2.45 -11.79
C PHE A 250 15.11 1.84 -13.20
N GLY A 251 14.57 2.48 -14.25
CA GLY A 251 14.75 2.03 -15.64
C GLY A 251 13.71 1.03 -16.16
N GLY A 252 12.71 0.70 -15.35
CA GLY A 252 11.57 -0.14 -15.75
C GLY A 252 10.29 0.31 -15.06
N PHE A 253 9.21 -0.44 -15.22
CA PHE A 253 7.96 -0.17 -14.50
C PHE A 253 7.24 -1.48 -14.12
N PRO A 254 6.41 -1.48 -13.06
CA PRO A 254 5.78 -2.71 -12.55
C PRO A 254 4.75 -3.30 -13.51
N THR A 255 4.61 -4.63 -13.47
CA THR A 255 3.48 -5.36 -14.08
C THR A 255 2.32 -5.56 -13.11
N TYR A 256 2.55 -5.37 -11.81
CA TYR A 256 1.52 -5.46 -10.77
C TYR A 256 0.95 -4.10 -10.45
N MET A 257 -0.37 -4.05 -10.22
CA MET A 257 -1.03 -2.85 -9.70
C MET A 257 -2.22 -3.19 -8.81
N ARG A 258 -2.58 -2.24 -7.96
CA ARG A 258 -3.82 -2.25 -7.19
C ARG A 258 -4.61 -0.99 -7.54
N PRO A 259 -5.91 -1.09 -7.89
CA PRO A 259 -6.74 0.08 -8.11
C PRO A 259 -7.02 0.82 -6.79
N PRO A 260 -6.85 2.15 -6.74
CA PRO A 260 -7.30 2.97 -5.62
C PRO A 260 -8.74 2.65 -5.23
N TYR A 261 -9.02 2.60 -3.93
CA TYR A 261 -10.35 2.28 -3.37
C TYR A 261 -10.92 0.94 -3.82
N SER A 262 -10.08 0.01 -4.29
CA SER A 262 -10.50 -1.24 -4.91
C SER A 262 -11.52 -1.05 -6.05
N SER A 263 -11.56 0.14 -6.67
CA SER A 263 -12.58 0.54 -7.62
C SER A 263 -12.06 0.42 -9.05
N CYS A 264 -12.46 -0.67 -9.70
CA CYS A 264 -12.19 -0.93 -11.11
C CYS A 264 -13.20 -1.96 -11.63
N SER A 265 -14.08 -1.52 -12.53
CA SER A 265 -15.17 -2.32 -13.04
C SER A 265 -15.11 -2.48 -14.56
N ASP A 266 -15.76 -3.52 -15.08
CA ASP A 266 -15.99 -3.67 -16.52
C ASP A 266 -16.86 -2.53 -17.08
N GLN A 267 -17.79 -2.00 -16.28
CA GLN A 267 -18.74 -0.98 -16.70
C GLN A 267 -18.06 0.36 -17.01
N SER A 268 -16.99 0.71 -16.29
CA SER A 268 -16.19 1.91 -16.56
C SER A 268 -15.16 1.72 -17.68
N GLY A 269 -14.94 0.48 -18.13
CA GLY A 269 -13.84 0.12 -19.04
C GLY A 269 -12.49 -0.07 -18.33
N CYS A 270 -12.44 0.06 -16.99
CA CYS A 270 -11.20 0.01 -16.23
C CYS A 270 -10.47 -1.33 -16.36
N VAL A 271 -11.19 -2.44 -16.25
CA VAL A 271 -10.62 -3.79 -16.36
C VAL A 271 -9.99 -4.00 -17.74
N GLN A 272 -10.66 -3.54 -18.80
CA GLN A 272 -10.19 -3.66 -20.18
C GLN A 272 -8.92 -2.84 -20.41
N GLU A 273 -8.85 -1.62 -19.88
CA GLU A 273 -7.68 -0.75 -20.00
C GLU A 273 -6.47 -1.34 -19.26
N LEU A 274 -6.66 -1.80 -18.01
CA LEU A 274 -5.60 -2.47 -17.24
C LEU A 274 -5.12 -3.76 -17.91
N ASN A 275 -6.03 -4.54 -18.47
CA ASN A 275 -5.68 -5.76 -19.20
C ASN A 275 -4.90 -5.42 -20.48
N GLY A 276 -5.31 -4.40 -21.23
CA GLY A 276 -4.64 -3.94 -22.45
C GLY A 276 -3.24 -3.39 -22.20
N LEU A 277 -3.01 -2.77 -21.04
CA LEU A 277 -1.68 -2.32 -20.59
C LEU A 277 -0.85 -3.43 -19.93
N GLY A 278 -1.40 -4.64 -19.81
CA GLY A 278 -0.70 -5.82 -19.31
C GLY A 278 -0.41 -5.76 -17.81
N TYR A 279 -1.40 -5.36 -17.00
CA TYR A 279 -1.32 -5.38 -15.54
C TYR A 279 -1.93 -6.64 -14.90
N HIS A 280 -1.20 -7.21 -13.94
CA HIS A 280 -1.76 -8.07 -12.90
C HIS A 280 -2.46 -7.19 -11.87
N VAL A 281 -3.75 -7.42 -11.64
CA VAL A 281 -4.55 -6.60 -10.73
C VAL A 281 -4.74 -7.34 -9.41
N ALA A 282 -4.20 -6.78 -8.34
CA ALA A 282 -4.18 -7.38 -7.02
C ALA A 282 -5.06 -6.63 -6.03
N TYR A 283 -5.90 -7.38 -5.32
CA TYR A 283 -6.68 -6.98 -4.17
C TYR A 283 -6.06 -7.61 -2.92
N PHE A 284 -6.88 -8.11 -1.99
CA PHE A 284 -6.47 -8.67 -0.72
C PHE A 284 -7.60 -9.54 -0.15
N ASP A 285 -7.24 -10.42 0.77
CA ASP A 285 -8.18 -11.23 1.56
C ASP A 285 -8.13 -10.91 3.06
N VAL A 286 -7.21 -10.04 3.47
CA VAL A 286 -7.15 -9.44 4.81
C VAL A 286 -7.01 -7.93 4.68
N ASP A 287 -8.11 -7.21 4.95
CA ASP A 287 -8.10 -5.76 5.17
C ASP A 287 -7.83 -5.46 6.63
N THR A 288 -6.71 -4.80 6.93
CA THR A 288 -6.37 -4.45 8.32
C THR A 288 -7.20 -3.28 8.86
N ASP A 289 -7.94 -2.56 8.01
CA ASP A 289 -8.68 -1.35 8.37
C ASP A 289 -7.79 -0.30 9.07
N ASP A 290 -6.49 -0.32 8.80
CA ASP A 290 -5.48 0.47 9.50
C ASP A 290 -5.68 1.99 9.33
N TYR A 291 -6.17 2.39 8.15
CA TYR A 291 -6.51 3.78 7.83
C TYR A 291 -7.64 4.36 8.70
N ASN A 292 -8.57 3.54 9.20
CA ASN A 292 -9.58 3.97 10.17
C ASN A 292 -9.09 3.89 11.62
N ASN A 293 -7.96 3.23 11.86
CA ASN A 293 -7.45 2.88 13.17
C ASN A 293 -6.06 3.50 13.48
N ASP A 294 -5.69 4.60 12.82
CA ASP A 294 -4.39 5.29 12.97
C ASP A 294 -4.28 6.15 14.25
N SER A 295 -4.58 5.57 15.41
CA SER A 295 -4.27 6.14 16.71
C SER A 295 -3.78 5.07 17.70
N PRO A 296 -2.96 5.42 18.71
CA PRO A 296 -2.45 4.44 19.67
C PRO A 296 -3.53 3.62 20.40
N TYR A 297 -4.75 4.14 20.46
CA TYR A 297 -5.89 3.44 21.08
C TYR A 297 -6.65 2.55 20.09
N LEU A 298 -6.77 2.97 18.82
CA LEU A 298 -7.57 2.26 17.83
C LEU A 298 -6.83 1.13 17.12
N ILE A 299 -5.50 1.22 17.00
CA ILE A 299 -4.71 0.26 16.21
C ILE A 299 -4.82 -1.19 16.70
N GLN A 300 -5.26 -1.42 17.93
CA GLN A 300 -5.57 -2.76 18.42
C GLN A 300 -6.63 -3.46 17.56
N ALA A 301 -7.61 -2.73 17.01
CA ALA A 301 -8.61 -3.31 16.12
C ALA A 301 -7.97 -3.93 14.86
N SER A 302 -7.01 -3.24 14.24
CA SER A 302 -6.27 -3.76 13.09
C SER A 302 -5.42 -4.99 13.42
N LYS A 303 -4.83 -5.02 14.63
CA LYS A 303 -4.10 -6.19 15.13
C LYS A 303 -5.04 -7.38 15.31
N ASP A 304 -6.21 -7.17 15.92
CA ASP A 304 -7.20 -8.21 16.16
C ASP A 304 -7.72 -8.80 14.83
N ILE A 305 -7.91 -7.95 13.80
CA ILE A 305 -8.29 -8.40 12.45
C ILE A 305 -7.22 -9.31 11.86
N PHE A 306 -5.95 -8.90 11.92
CA PHE A 306 -4.85 -9.71 11.42
C PHE A 306 -4.70 -11.04 12.17
N ASP A 307 -4.74 -10.99 13.51
CA ASP A 307 -4.61 -12.18 14.36
C ASP A 307 -5.72 -13.19 14.08
N TYR A 308 -6.96 -12.71 13.89
CA TYR A 308 -8.08 -13.56 13.51
C TYR A 308 -7.87 -14.23 12.15
N ALA A 309 -7.41 -13.48 11.13
CA ALA A 309 -7.13 -14.02 9.81
C ALA A 309 -6.03 -15.09 9.85
N LEU A 310 -4.93 -14.81 10.56
CA LEU A 310 -3.81 -15.74 10.71
C LEU A 310 -4.22 -17.01 11.46
N ALA A 311 -4.96 -16.87 12.57
CA ALA A 311 -5.46 -18.01 13.34
C ALA A 311 -6.42 -18.88 12.51
N SER A 312 -7.21 -18.28 11.63
CA SER A 312 -8.15 -18.99 10.75
C SER A 312 -7.43 -19.74 9.62
N ALA A 313 -6.36 -19.17 9.07
CA ALA A 313 -5.63 -19.76 7.95
C ALA A 313 -4.65 -20.87 8.38
N LYS A 314 -4.05 -20.73 9.58
CA LYS A 314 -2.99 -21.60 10.10
C LYS A 314 -3.30 -23.11 10.07
N PRO A 315 -4.48 -23.61 10.48
CA PRO A 315 -4.76 -25.05 10.54
C PRO A 315 -4.62 -25.78 9.19
N TYR A 316 -4.72 -25.05 8.08
CA TYR A 316 -4.65 -25.61 6.73
C TYR A 316 -3.44 -25.07 5.93
N GLY A 317 -2.56 -24.29 6.56
CA GLY A 317 -1.45 -23.62 5.89
C GLY A 317 -1.89 -22.64 4.81
N GLY A 318 -3.11 -22.08 4.96
CA GLY A 318 -3.69 -21.15 3.99
C GLY A 318 -2.85 -19.87 3.92
N PRO A 319 -2.47 -19.39 2.72
CA PRO A 319 -1.69 -18.17 2.60
C PRO A 319 -2.58 -16.93 2.71
N LEU A 320 -1.98 -15.78 3.04
CA LEU A 320 -2.69 -14.51 3.24
C LEU A 320 -2.11 -13.40 2.37
N LEU A 321 -2.99 -12.57 1.82
CA LEU A 321 -2.67 -11.34 1.12
C LEU A 321 -3.24 -10.15 1.90
N VAL A 322 -2.37 -9.45 2.62
CA VAL A 322 -2.73 -8.42 3.59
C VAL A 322 -2.54 -7.04 2.98
N ILE A 323 -3.53 -6.16 3.13
CA ILE A 323 -3.41 -4.73 2.83
C ILE A 323 -3.23 -3.92 4.12
N ALA A 324 -2.30 -2.98 4.07
CA ALA A 324 -2.11 -1.88 5.01
C ALA A 324 -1.57 -0.66 4.24
N HIS A 325 -1.32 0.46 4.91
CA HIS A 325 -0.82 1.68 4.26
C HIS A 325 0.35 2.28 5.05
N ASP A 326 1.52 2.40 4.42
CA ASP A 326 2.74 2.90 5.08
C ASP A 326 2.76 4.43 5.28
N VAL A 327 1.69 5.10 4.89
CA VAL A 327 1.43 6.51 5.17
C VAL A 327 0.91 6.76 6.59
N HIS A 328 0.50 5.70 7.30
CA HIS A 328 -0.05 5.77 8.66
C HIS A 328 0.99 5.46 9.72
N LYS A 329 1.00 6.29 10.78
CA LYS A 329 2.02 6.21 11.83
C LYS A 329 1.89 4.89 12.60
N GLN A 330 0.67 4.53 12.98
CA GLN A 330 0.43 3.31 13.75
C GLN A 330 0.65 2.05 12.92
N THR A 331 0.41 2.10 11.62
CA THR A 331 0.71 0.99 10.71
C THR A 331 2.19 0.65 10.73
N VAL A 332 3.05 1.66 10.60
CA VAL A 332 4.50 1.47 10.59
C VAL A 332 5.03 1.06 11.97
N TYR A 333 4.77 1.85 13.01
CA TYR A 333 5.45 1.66 14.30
C TYR A 333 4.78 0.66 15.26
N ASN A 334 3.59 0.15 14.94
CA ASN A 334 2.82 -0.67 15.87
C ASN A 334 2.25 -1.93 15.22
N LEU A 335 1.51 -1.78 14.12
CA LEU A 335 0.88 -2.91 13.43
C LEU A 335 1.90 -3.81 12.75
N THR A 336 2.88 -3.25 12.04
CA THR A 336 3.83 -4.04 11.24
C THR A 336 4.62 -5.03 12.07
N SER A 337 5.26 -4.61 13.17
CA SER A 337 6.02 -5.53 14.03
C SER A 337 5.12 -6.60 14.65
N HIS A 338 3.89 -6.23 15.06
CA HIS A 338 2.90 -7.19 15.57
C HIS A 338 2.56 -8.26 14.53
N MET A 339 2.31 -7.85 13.29
CA MET A 339 2.03 -8.80 12.20
C MET A 339 3.23 -9.72 11.96
N LEU A 340 4.45 -9.18 11.90
CA LEU A 340 5.66 -9.97 11.66
C LEU A 340 5.95 -10.97 12.78
N ASP A 341 5.82 -10.56 14.04
CA ASP A 341 5.91 -11.47 15.19
C ASP A 341 4.90 -12.61 15.08
N GLY A 342 3.65 -12.29 14.77
CA GLY A 342 2.58 -13.28 14.56
C GLY A 342 2.89 -14.25 13.41
N ILE A 343 3.31 -13.74 12.26
CA ILE A 343 3.70 -14.53 11.08
C ILE A 343 4.75 -15.57 11.45
N TYR A 344 5.84 -15.15 12.07
CA TYR A 344 6.95 -16.06 12.40
C TYR A 344 6.60 -17.03 13.52
N ALA A 345 5.89 -16.58 14.56
CA ALA A 345 5.41 -17.46 15.63
C ALA A 345 4.43 -18.53 15.10
N ALA A 346 3.70 -18.23 14.02
CA ALA A 346 2.80 -19.18 13.36
C ALA A 346 3.52 -20.15 12.39
N GLY A 347 4.82 -19.95 12.12
CA GLY A 347 5.59 -20.76 11.16
C GLY A 347 5.40 -20.34 9.70
N TYR A 348 4.88 -19.14 9.45
CA TYR A 348 4.71 -18.58 8.11
C TYR A 348 5.96 -17.79 7.69
N ARG A 349 6.04 -17.49 6.38
CA ARG A 349 7.06 -16.60 5.81
C ARG A 349 6.41 -15.32 5.30
N ALA A 350 6.98 -14.17 5.66
CA ALA A 350 6.68 -12.88 5.04
C ALA A 350 7.37 -12.77 3.67
N VAL A 351 6.61 -12.68 2.59
CA VAL A 351 7.10 -12.72 1.21
C VAL A 351 6.53 -11.58 0.37
N THR A 352 7.11 -11.32 -0.80
CA THR A 352 6.50 -10.44 -1.80
C THR A 352 5.23 -11.05 -2.39
N LEU A 353 4.36 -10.24 -3.00
CA LEU A 353 3.14 -10.71 -3.66
C LEU A 353 3.47 -11.67 -4.81
N GLY A 354 4.49 -11.37 -5.61
CA GLY A 354 4.99 -12.26 -6.67
C GLY A 354 5.37 -13.63 -6.11
N GLU A 355 6.20 -13.69 -5.05
CA GLU A 355 6.53 -14.95 -4.38
C GLU A 355 5.30 -15.65 -3.79
N CYS A 356 4.34 -14.91 -3.25
CA CYS A 356 3.08 -15.43 -2.70
C CYS A 356 2.21 -16.11 -3.76
N LEU A 357 2.34 -15.68 -5.02
CA LEU A 357 1.67 -16.22 -6.19
C LEU A 357 2.49 -17.28 -6.93
N GLY A 358 3.77 -17.42 -6.59
CA GLY A 358 4.72 -18.30 -7.29
C GLY A 358 5.18 -17.74 -8.64
N ASP A 359 5.21 -16.42 -8.78
CA ASP A 359 5.73 -15.74 -9.96
C ASP A 359 7.23 -15.46 -9.85
N ASP A 360 7.95 -15.64 -10.95
CA ASP A 360 9.39 -15.35 -11.01
C ASP A 360 9.64 -13.83 -10.92
N PRO A 361 10.61 -13.37 -10.10
CA PRO A 361 10.98 -11.95 -10.03
C PRO A 361 11.24 -11.25 -11.36
N GLU A 362 11.67 -11.98 -12.40
CA GLU A 362 11.86 -11.41 -13.74
C GLU A 362 10.57 -10.90 -14.40
N ASN A 363 9.40 -11.42 -13.97
CA ASN A 363 8.09 -11.05 -14.51
C ASN A 363 7.47 -9.82 -13.82
N TRP A 364 8.02 -9.38 -12.69
CA TRP A 364 7.42 -8.31 -11.87
C TRP A 364 7.55 -6.93 -12.51
N TYR A 365 8.48 -6.76 -13.44
CA TYR A 365 8.79 -5.48 -14.06
C TYR A 365 9.01 -5.61 -15.56
N ARG A 366 8.62 -4.57 -16.29
CA ARG A 366 9.02 -4.36 -17.69
C ARG A 366 10.20 -3.41 -17.73
N TRP A 367 11.37 -3.94 -18.09
CA TRP A 367 12.59 -3.15 -18.22
C TRP A 367 12.64 -2.46 -19.58
N ILE A 368 13.00 -1.17 -19.60
CA ILE A 368 13.21 -0.43 -20.84
C ILE A 368 14.69 -0.53 -21.21
N PRO A 369 15.05 -1.11 -22.36
CA PRO A 369 16.43 -1.15 -22.82
C PRO A 369 16.99 0.27 -22.89
N SER A 370 18.18 0.49 -22.32
CA SER A 370 18.82 1.79 -22.48
C SER A 370 19.18 1.97 -23.97
N LYS A 371 18.97 3.18 -24.52
CA LYS A 371 19.33 3.48 -25.93
C LYS A 371 20.83 3.28 -26.23
N ASN A 372 21.66 2.99 -25.23
CA ASN A 372 23.10 2.70 -25.33
C ASN A 372 23.48 1.22 -25.15
N SER A 373 22.54 0.27 -25.00
CA SER A 373 22.87 -1.16 -24.81
C SER A 373 23.06 -1.93 -26.13
N GLN A 374 23.54 -1.26 -27.17
CA GLN A 374 24.24 -1.92 -28.29
C GLN A 374 25.76 -1.96 -28.00
N ASP A 375 26.16 -2.17 -26.75
CA ASP A 375 27.44 -2.79 -26.42
C ASP A 375 27.40 -3.29 -24.96
N HIS A 376 28.01 -4.45 -24.73
CA HIS A 376 28.26 -5.10 -23.43
C HIS A 376 27.13 -5.92 -22.76
N SER A 377 27.14 -7.20 -23.11
CA SER A 377 27.12 -8.38 -22.21
C SER A 377 26.45 -8.26 -20.83
N VAL A 378 25.34 -8.99 -20.70
CA VAL A 378 24.91 -9.80 -19.52
C VAL A 378 25.44 -9.32 -18.17
N VAL A 379 24.62 -8.56 -17.45
CA VAL A 379 24.71 -8.49 -15.98
C VAL A 379 23.61 -9.40 -15.44
N ASN A 380 24.01 -10.63 -15.09
CA ASN A 380 23.22 -11.49 -14.23
C ASN A 380 23.18 -10.85 -12.84
N VAL A 381 21.98 -10.52 -12.36
CA VAL A 381 21.76 -10.23 -10.94
C VAL A 381 21.39 -11.56 -10.27
N VAL A 382 22.19 -11.94 -9.28
CA VAL A 382 22.06 -13.13 -8.43
C VAL A 382 21.19 -12.81 -7.23
#